data_AF-A0A8J4NIM0-F1
#
_entry.id   AF-A0A8J4NIM0-F1
#
_cell.length_a   1.000
_cell.length_b   1.000
_cell.length_c   1.000
_cell.angle_alpha   90.00
_cell.angle_beta   90.00
_cell.angle_gamma   90.00
#
_symmetry.space_group_name_H-M   'P 1'
#
loop_
_entity.id
_entity.type
_entity.pdbx_description
1 polymer ?
#
loop_
_entity_poly.entity_id
_entity_poly.type
_entity_poly.pdbx_seq_one_letter_code
_entity_poly.pdbx_strand_id
1 'polypeptide(L)'
;QVLDGAGLDVDFHLLSPKGETLVFDERKSDGVHTVEAEDGDYMFCFDNTFSTISEKVIFFELILDNMGEDGQDQEDWKKYVTGTDLLDMKLEDILESINSVKARLSKSVQIQTLLRAFEARDRNIQESNFDRVNFWSMVNLGVMVVVSAVQVYMLKSLFEDKRKSRT
;
A
#
# COMPACT_ATOMS: atom_id res chain seq x y z
N GLN A 1 -8.08 -8.35 1.64
CA GLN A 1 -7.48 -7.86 2.91
C GLN A 1 -7.54 -6.34 2.94
N VAL A 2 -7.95 -5.75 4.07
CA VAL A 2 -7.95 -4.31 4.32
C VAL A 2 -6.59 -3.92 4.89
N LEU A 3 -5.88 -3.02 4.21
CA LEU A 3 -4.52 -2.59 4.57
C LEU A 3 -4.51 -1.34 5.44
N ASP A 4 -5.49 -0.46 5.27
CA ASP A 4 -5.55 0.82 5.96
C ASP A 4 -6.97 1.40 6.02
N GLY A 5 -7.21 2.30 6.97
CA GLY A 5 -8.50 2.93 7.25
C GLY A 5 -9.10 2.51 8.60
N ALA A 6 -9.95 3.36 9.18
CA ALA A 6 -10.46 3.19 10.55
C ALA A 6 -11.23 1.87 10.70
N GLY A 7 -10.91 1.05 11.70
CA GLY A 7 -11.60 -0.23 11.97
C GLY A 7 -11.11 -1.43 11.15
N LEU A 8 -10.34 -1.22 10.08
CA LEU A 8 -9.78 -2.28 9.22
C LEU A 8 -10.81 -3.31 8.73
N ASP A 9 -12.06 -2.89 8.53
CA ASP A 9 -13.18 -3.69 8.06
C ASP A 9 -13.74 -3.17 6.73
N VAL A 10 -14.36 -4.07 5.95
CA VAL A 10 -15.10 -3.77 4.73
C VAL A 10 -16.21 -4.82 4.53
N ASP A 11 -17.30 -4.43 3.87
CA ASP A 11 -18.33 -5.34 3.40
C ASP A 11 -17.98 -5.85 2.00
N PHE A 12 -18.13 -7.14 1.73
CA PHE A 12 -17.80 -7.77 0.46
C PHE A 12 -19.00 -8.52 -0.11
N HIS A 13 -19.27 -8.33 -1.40
CA HIS A 13 -20.31 -9.03 -2.13
C HIS A 13 -19.74 -9.66 -3.40
N LEU A 14 -20.13 -10.91 -3.65
CA LEU A 14 -19.92 -11.59 -4.92
C LEU A 14 -21.26 -11.94 -5.53
N LEU A 15 -21.54 -11.44 -6.72
CA LEU A 15 -22.74 -11.75 -7.47
C LEU A 15 -22.42 -12.62 -8.69
N SER A 16 -23.29 -13.58 -8.95
CA SER A 16 -23.29 -14.41 -10.14
C SER A 16 -23.75 -13.61 -11.37
N PRO A 17 -23.53 -14.14 -12.59
CA PRO A 17 -24.05 -13.54 -13.82
C PRO A 17 -25.58 -13.42 -13.86
N LYS A 18 -26.28 -14.23 -13.05
CA LYS A 18 -27.74 -14.19 -12.89
C LYS A 18 -28.20 -13.12 -11.89
N GLY A 19 -27.27 -12.40 -11.26
CA GLY A 19 -27.54 -11.40 -10.22
C GLY A 19 -27.79 -12.00 -8.84
N GLU A 20 -27.51 -13.29 -8.64
CA GLU A 20 -27.65 -13.95 -7.34
C GLU A 20 -26.40 -13.72 -6.49
N THR A 21 -26.58 -13.39 -5.21
CA THR A 21 -25.46 -13.23 -4.28
C THR A 21 -24.89 -14.59 -3.90
N LEU A 22 -23.66 -14.86 -4.32
CA LEU A 22 -22.94 -16.09 -4.01
C LEU A 22 -22.19 -15.99 -2.69
N VAL A 23 -21.59 -14.84 -2.42
CA VAL A 23 -20.87 -14.56 -1.18
C VAL A 23 -21.28 -13.19 -0.67
N PHE A 24 -21.52 -13.11 0.64
CA PHE A 24 -21.73 -11.85 1.34
C PHE A 24 -21.00 -11.92 2.68
N ASP A 25 -20.04 -11.02 2.87
CA ASP A 25 -19.30 -10.85 4.10
C ASP A 25 -19.52 -9.43 4.63
N GLU A 26 -19.88 -9.33 5.90
CA GLU A 26 -20.08 -8.05 6.58
C GLU A 26 -18.91 -7.79 7.54
N ARG A 27 -18.33 -6.59 7.46
CA ARG A 27 -17.26 -6.05 8.32
C ARG A 27 -16.09 -7.01 8.52
N LYS A 28 -15.51 -7.48 7.42
CA LYS A 28 -14.33 -8.36 7.44
C LYS A 28 -13.06 -7.59 7.13
N SER A 29 -11.97 -7.97 7.81
CA SER A 29 -10.60 -7.48 7.54
C SER A 29 -9.95 -8.21 6.37
N ASP A 30 -10.32 -9.47 6.16
CA ASP A 30 -9.78 -10.35 5.14
C ASP A 30 -10.74 -11.52 4.90
N GLY A 31 -10.56 -12.18 3.76
CA GLY A 31 -11.38 -13.29 3.32
C GLY A 31 -10.81 -13.87 2.04
N VAL A 32 -11.00 -15.18 1.85
CA VAL A 32 -10.66 -15.92 0.63
C VAL A 32 -11.86 -16.77 0.28
N HIS A 33 -12.32 -16.64 -0.96
CA HIS A 33 -13.49 -17.35 -1.47
C HIS A 33 -13.13 -18.03 -2.78
N THR A 34 -13.55 -19.28 -2.92
CA THR A 34 -13.40 -20.07 -4.15
C THR A 34 -14.78 -20.50 -4.58
N VAL A 35 -15.11 -20.22 -5.84
CA VAL A 35 -16.43 -20.46 -6.42
C VAL A 35 -16.22 -21.15 -7.76
N GLU A 36 -17.05 -22.15 -8.04
CA GLU A 36 -17.12 -22.75 -9.37
C GLU A 36 -17.80 -21.77 -10.33
N ALA A 37 -17.06 -21.35 -11.37
CA ALA A 37 -17.55 -20.36 -12.32
C ALA A 37 -18.51 -20.99 -13.34
N GLU A 38 -19.68 -20.37 -13.49
CA GLU A 38 -20.57 -20.54 -14.63
C GLU A 38 -20.17 -19.55 -15.74
N ASP A 39 -20.69 -19.74 -16.96
CA ASP A 39 -20.45 -18.80 -18.04
C ASP A 39 -21.17 -17.47 -17.80
N GLY A 40 -20.42 -16.37 -17.88
CA GLY A 40 -20.94 -15.01 -17.75
C GLY A 40 -20.15 -14.10 -16.82
N ASP A 41 -20.71 -12.92 -16.57
CA ASP A 41 -20.04 -11.83 -15.84
C ASP A 41 -20.27 -11.90 -14.33
N TYR A 42 -19.18 -12.04 -13.58
CA TYR A 42 -19.22 -11.98 -12.12
C TYR A 42 -18.93 -10.57 -11.62
N MET A 43 -19.66 -10.14 -10.59
CA MET A 43 -19.49 -8.83 -9.98
C MET A 43 -18.97 -8.95 -8.55
N PHE A 44 -17.81 -8.34 -8.32
CA PHE A 44 -17.17 -8.24 -7.00
C PHE A 44 -17.37 -6.81 -6.49
N CYS A 45 -18.02 -6.65 -5.34
CA CYS A 45 -18.26 -5.34 -4.72
C CYS A 45 -17.60 -5.27 -3.36
N PHE A 46 -16.92 -4.14 -3.10
CA PHE A 46 -16.42 -3.78 -1.78
C PHE A 46 -17.18 -2.54 -1.32
N ASP A 47 -17.95 -2.67 -0.25
CA ASP A 47 -18.79 -1.59 0.28
C ASP A 47 -18.19 -1.00 1.56
N ASN A 48 -18.10 0.33 1.56
CA ASN A 48 -17.64 1.16 2.67
C ASN A 48 -18.65 2.27 3.01
N THR A 49 -19.91 2.11 2.63
CA THR A 49 -20.98 3.08 2.91
C THR A 49 -21.18 3.30 4.41
N PHE A 50 -20.82 2.33 5.26
CA PHE A 50 -20.89 2.45 6.71
C PHE A 50 -19.85 3.41 7.31
N SER A 51 -18.72 3.65 6.63
CA SER A 51 -17.69 4.59 7.10
C SER A 51 -17.70 5.87 6.25
N THR A 52 -18.53 6.83 6.64
CA THR A 52 -18.71 8.09 5.87
C THR A 52 -17.52 9.06 5.95
N ILE A 53 -16.58 8.82 6.86
CA ILE A 53 -15.47 9.74 7.17
C ILE A 53 -14.10 9.18 6.81
N SER A 54 -13.93 7.85 6.84
CA SER A 54 -12.64 7.21 6.61
C SER A 54 -12.62 6.43 5.30
N GLU A 55 -11.66 6.75 4.45
CA GLU A 55 -11.31 5.93 3.28
C GLU A 55 -10.67 4.60 3.71
N LYS A 56 -10.85 3.56 2.90
CA LYS A 56 -10.31 2.21 3.13
C LYS A 56 -9.39 1.84 1.99
N VAL A 57 -8.23 1.28 2.31
CA VAL A 57 -7.30 0.72 1.31
C VAL A 57 -7.45 -0.79 1.31
N ILE A 58 -7.87 -1.36 0.18
CA ILE A 58 -8.17 -2.78 0.07
C ILE A 58 -7.22 -3.41 -0.95
N PHE A 59 -6.58 -4.50 -0.53
CA PHE A 59 -5.84 -5.39 -1.41
C PHE A 59 -6.67 -6.64 -1.70
N PHE A 60 -6.88 -6.92 -2.98
CA PHE A 60 -7.55 -8.13 -3.45
C PHE A 60 -6.75 -8.77 -4.59
N GLU A 61 -6.82 -10.09 -4.68
CA GLU A 61 -6.24 -10.87 -5.77
C GLU A 61 -7.32 -11.81 -6.30
N LEU A 62 -7.49 -11.85 -7.62
CA LEU A 62 -8.39 -12.76 -8.31
C LEU A 62 -7.55 -13.80 -9.04
N ILE A 63 -7.86 -15.07 -8.82
CA ILE A 63 -7.21 -16.19 -9.49
C ILE A 63 -8.29 -16.93 -10.28
N LEU A 64 -8.10 -17.00 -11.58
CA LEU A 64 -8.96 -17.74 -12.50
C LEU A 64 -8.24 -19.03 -12.85
N ASP A 65 -8.82 -20.16 -12.47
CA ASP A 65 -8.32 -21.50 -12.79
C ASP A 65 -9.19 -22.08 -13.92
N ASN A 66 -8.61 -22.86 -14.84
CA ASN A 66 -9.33 -23.47 -15.98
C ASN A 66 -9.98 -22.54 -17.03
N MET A 67 -9.42 -21.36 -17.32
CA MET A 67 -9.71 -20.73 -18.63
C MET A 67 -9.01 -21.55 -19.72
N GLY A 68 -9.76 -22.40 -20.42
CA GLY A 68 -9.31 -23.01 -21.67
C GLY A 68 -8.81 -21.93 -22.63
N GLU A 69 -7.84 -22.30 -23.48
CA GLU A 69 -7.02 -21.44 -24.36
C GLU A 69 -7.79 -20.63 -25.44
N ASP A 70 -8.87 -19.93 -25.11
CA ASP A 70 -9.71 -19.23 -26.09
C ASP A 70 -9.94 -17.74 -25.74
N GLY A 71 -9.13 -16.89 -26.39
CA GLY A 71 -9.45 -15.51 -26.85
C GLY A 71 -9.65 -14.42 -25.78
N GLN A 72 -9.00 -13.25 -25.83
CA GLN A 72 -9.10 -12.32 -26.97
C GLN A 72 -7.98 -11.26 -27.04
N ASP A 73 -6.95 -11.30 -26.21
CA ASP A 73 -5.89 -10.25 -26.24
C ASP A 73 -4.67 -10.62 -27.10
N GLN A 74 -4.69 -11.78 -27.76
CA GLN A 74 -3.56 -12.31 -28.52
C GLN A 74 -3.66 -12.16 -30.05
N GLU A 75 -4.73 -11.56 -30.59
CA GLU A 75 -4.92 -11.52 -32.06
C GLU A 75 -4.16 -10.38 -32.77
N ASP A 76 -3.80 -9.29 -32.06
CA ASP A 76 -3.25 -8.09 -32.72
C ASP A 76 -1.82 -8.24 -33.27
N TRP A 77 -1.01 -9.17 -32.73
CA TRP A 77 0.38 -9.32 -33.15
C TRP A 77 0.58 -10.33 -34.30
N LYS A 78 -0.36 -11.27 -34.49
CA LYS A 78 -0.29 -12.30 -35.55
C LYS A 78 -0.37 -11.71 -36.96
N LYS A 79 -0.97 -10.53 -37.12
CA LYS A 79 -1.13 -9.84 -38.41
C LYS A 79 0.18 -9.36 -39.05
N TYR A 80 1.28 -9.30 -38.29
CA TYR A 80 2.57 -8.80 -38.76
C TYR A 80 3.56 -9.90 -39.20
N VAL A 81 3.25 -11.20 -39.01
CA VAL A 81 4.24 -12.29 -39.13
C VAL A 81 3.76 -13.43 -40.04
N THR A 82 3.01 -13.14 -41.10
CA THR A 82 2.74 -14.14 -42.15
C THR A 82 3.91 -14.15 -43.14
N GLY A 83 4.86 -15.07 -42.98
CA GLY A 83 5.99 -15.14 -43.93
C GLY A 83 6.94 -16.35 -43.90
N THR A 84 6.94 -17.24 -42.91
CA THR A 84 7.94 -18.34 -42.88
C THR A 84 7.44 -19.60 -42.18
N ASP A 85 6.81 -20.49 -42.96
CA ASP A 85 6.23 -21.81 -42.57
C ASP A 85 7.22 -22.89 -42.08
N LEU A 86 8.48 -22.54 -41.85
CA LEU A 86 9.55 -23.50 -41.48
C LEU A 86 10.27 -23.13 -40.17
N LEU A 87 9.77 -22.11 -39.45
CA LEU A 87 10.33 -21.65 -38.19
C LEU A 87 9.36 -21.76 -37.01
N ASP A 88 8.26 -22.51 -37.12
CA ASP A 88 7.21 -22.57 -36.08
C ASP A 88 7.64 -23.37 -34.84
N MET A 89 8.20 -24.58 -35.01
CA MET A 89 8.48 -25.48 -33.88
C MET A 89 9.57 -24.99 -32.90
N LYS A 90 10.49 -24.12 -33.33
CA LYS A 90 11.49 -23.51 -32.42
C LYS A 90 11.07 -22.16 -31.87
N LEU A 91 10.05 -21.54 -32.47
CA LEU A 91 9.54 -20.24 -32.05
C LEU A 91 8.50 -20.40 -30.93
N GLU A 92 7.76 -21.50 -30.91
CA GLU A 92 6.80 -21.84 -29.85
C GLU A 92 7.44 -21.94 -28.45
N ASP A 93 8.55 -22.68 -28.32
CA ASP A 93 9.31 -22.79 -27.06
C ASP A 93 9.89 -21.43 -26.59
N ILE A 94 10.27 -20.58 -27.56
CA ILE A 94 10.81 -19.23 -27.28
C ILE A 94 9.68 -18.26 -26.91
N LEU A 95 8.50 -18.38 -27.53
CA LEU A 95 7.32 -17.59 -27.22
C LEU A 95 6.74 -17.96 -25.85
N GLU A 96 6.74 -19.24 -25.48
CA GLU A 96 6.30 -19.70 -24.16
C GLU A 96 7.23 -19.19 -23.05
N SER A 97 8.54 -19.25 -23.27
CA SER A 97 9.53 -18.71 -22.33
C SER A 97 9.48 -17.17 -22.24
N ILE A 98 9.22 -16.45 -23.33
CA ILE A 98 9.06 -14.99 -23.31
C ILE A 98 7.75 -14.58 -22.63
N ASN A 99 6.63 -15.27 -22.90
CA ASN A 99 5.34 -14.98 -22.28
C ASN A 99 5.36 -15.26 -20.77
N SER A 100 5.98 -16.37 -20.35
CA SER A 100 6.14 -16.68 -18.93
C SER A 100 7.07 -15.69 -18.21
N VAL A 101 8.14 -15.21 -18.87
CA VAL A 101 9.01 -14.16 -18.32
C VAL A 101 8.30 -12.80 -18.28
N LYS A 102 7.52 -12.44 -19.31
CA LYS A 102 6.78 -11.18 -19.40
C LYS A 102 5.64 -11.11 -18.37
N ALA A 103 4.94 -12.22 -18.13
CA ALA A 103 3.94 -12.33 -17.07
C ALA A 103 4.56 -12.18 -15.67
N ARG A 104 5.72 -12.82 -15.45
CA ARG A 104 6.50 -12.67 -14.20
C ARG A 104 7.04 -11.24 -14.02
N LEU A 105 7.49 -10.59 -15.09
CA LEU A 105 7.97 -9.21 -15.06
C LEU A 105 6.82 -8.22 -14.81
N SER A 106 5.66 -8.42 -15.43
CA SER A 106 4.50 -7.53 -15.27
C SER A 106 3.98 -7.54 -13.82
N LYS A 107 3.82 -8.74 -13.22
CA LYS A 107 3.52 -8.85 -11.77
C LYS A 107 4.59 -8.16 -10.92
N SER A 108 5.87 -8.33 -11.24
CA SER A 108 6.98 -7.72 -10.48
C SER A 108 7.01 -6.18 -10.59
N VAL A 109 6.68 -5.62 -11.75
CA VAL A 109 6.61 -4.18 -11.99
C VAL A 109 5.40 -3.55 -11.29
N GLN A 110 4.25 -4.22 -11.28
CA GLN A 110 3.09 -3.76 -10.51
C GLN A 110 3.40 -3.72 -9.01
N ILE A 111 4.02 -4.78 -8.49
CA ILE A 111 4.44 -4.85 -7.08
C ILE A 111 5.47 -3.76 -6.76
N GLN A 112 6.47 -3.51 -7.62
CA GLN A 112 7.43 -2.42 -7.43
C GLN A 112 6.78 -1.03 -7.43
N THR A 113 5.77 -0.82 -8.28
CA THR A 113 5.04 0.45 -8.35
C THR A 113 4.23 0.68 -7.08
N LEU A 114 3.57 -0.37 -6.58
CA LEU A 114 2.81 -0.35 -5.34
C LEU A 114 3.75 -0.10 -4.13
N LEU A 115 4.87 -0.81 -4.04
CA LEU A 115 5.87 -0.62 -2.99
C LEU A 115 6.47 0.79 -3.00
N ARG A 116 6.73 1.36 -4.18
CA ARG A 116 7.19 2.77 -4.31
C ARG A 116 6.13 3.76 -3.84
N ALA A 117 4.86 3.51 -4.12
CA ALA A 117 3.77 4.37 -3.65
C ALA A 117 3.64 4.30 -2.11
N PHE A 118 3.77 3.11 -1.51
CA PHE A 118 3.82 2.96 -0.06
C PHE A 118 5.05 3.61 0.56
N GLU A 119 6.24 3.41 -0.02
CA GLU A 119 7.50 4.01 0.46
C GLU A 119 7.43 5.55 0.43
N ALA A 120 6.87 6.13 -0.64
CA ALA A 120 6.65 7.57 -0.73
C ALA A 120 5.69 8.09 0.36
N ARG A 121 4.62 7.33 0.66
CA ARG A 121 3.65 7.69 1.70
C ARG A 121 4.26 7.59 3.09
N ASP A 122 4.96 6.50 3.38
CA ASP A 122 5.63 6.26 4.67
C ASP A 122 6.70 7.32 4.94
N ARG A 123 7.47 7.69 3.91
CA ARG A 123 8.49 8.74 4.01
C ARG A 123 7.87 10.09 4.38
N ASN A 124 6.74 10.46 3.77
CA ASN A 124 6.06 11.72 4.07
C ASN A 124 5.50 11.76 5.51
N ILE A 125 4.96 10.62 5.99
CA ILE A 125 4.50 10.51 7.38
C ILE A 125 5.68 10.59 8.35
N GLN A 126 6.80 9.95 8.02
CA GLN A 126 7.99 9.93 8.86
C GLN A 126 8.62 11.33 8.99
N GLU A 127 8.67 12.10 7.90
CA GLU A 127 9.22 13.46 7.87
C GLU A 127 8.37 14.43 8.72
N SER A 128 7.03 14.38 8.60
CA SER A 128 6.14 15.23 9.40
C SER A 128 6.20 14.92 10.91
N ASN A 129 6.38 13.65 11.29
CA ASN A 129 6.56 13.26 12.69
C ASN A 129 7.93 13.67 13.22
N PHE A 130 8.97 13.50 12.42
CA PHE A 130 10.32 13.89 12.76
C PHE A 130 10.41 15.39 13.06
N ASP A 131 9.84 16.23 12.21
CA ASP A 131 9.86 17.69 12.39
C ASP A 131 9.17 18.12 13.68
N ARG A 132 7.99 17.55 13.96
CA ARG A 132 7.24 17.89 15.16
C ARG A 132 7.99 17.46 16.43
N VAL A 133 8.54 16.25 16.46
CA VAL A 133 9.31 15.74 17.60
C VAL A 133 10.60 16.55 17.80
N ASN A 134 11.31 16.85 16.72
CA ASN A 134 12.55 17.62 16.76
C ASN A 134 12.30 19.06 17.25
N PHE A 135 11.22 19.70 16.79
CA PHE A 135 10.82 21.03 17.26
C PHE A 135 10.58 21.06 18.77
N TRP A 136 9.75 20.15 19.29
CA TRP A 136 9.49 20.08 20.74
C TRP A 136 10.73 19.71 21.55
N SER A 137 11.61 18.87 21.00
CA SER A 137 12.89 18.51 21.63
C SER A 137 13.83 19.71 21.73
N MET A 138 13.92 20.53 20.68
CA MET A 138 14.73 21.75 20.67
C MET A 138 14.21 22.81 21.66
N VAL A 139 12.89 22.99 21.73
CA VAL A 139 12.26 23.87 22.73
C VAL A 139 12.62 23.42 24.15
N ASN A 140 12.49 22.12 24.44
CA ASN A 140 12.82 21.57 25.76
C ASN A 140 14.30 21.74 26.13
N LEU A 141 15.21 21.50 25.18
CA LEU A 141 16.64 21.76 25.34
C LEU A 141 16.90 23.24 25.70
N GLY A 142 16.25 24.17 24.99
CA GLY A 142 16.35 25.61 25.25
C GLY A 142 15.91 25.97 26.67
N VAL A 143 14.79 25.42 27.13
CA VAL A 143 14.28 25.63 28.51
C VAL A 143 15.29 25.14 29.54
N MET A 144 15.87 23.95 29.36
CA MET A 144 16.88 23.39 30.28
C MET A 144 18.13 24.27 30.38
N VAL A 145 18.59 24.84 29.26
CA VAL A 145 19.74 25.77 29.24
C VAL A 145 19.41 27.07 29.98
N VAL A 146 18.22 27.64 29.76
CA VAL A 146 17.77 28.87 30.45
C VAL A 146 17.69 28.64 31.96
N VAL A 147 17.07 27.54 32.39
CA VAL A 147 16.99 27.19 33.81
C VAL A 147 18.38 27.03 34.42
N SER A 148 19.30 26.37 33.72
CA SER A 148 20.68 26.21 34.18
C SER A 148 21.40 27.55 34.33
N ALA A 149 21.22 28.48 33.38
CA ALA A 149 21.81 29.82 33.45
C ALA A 149 21.24 30.63 34.63
N VAL A 150 19.93 30.59 34.85
CA VAL A 150 19.26 31.23 35.99
C VAL A 150 19.77 30.66 37.32
N GLN A 151 19.92 29.34 37.41
CA GLN A 151 20.47 28.67 38.60
C GLN A 151 21.89 29.16 38.91
N VAL A 152 22.77 29.25 37.89
CA VAL A 152 24.14 29.76 38.07
C VAL A 152 24.13 31.24 38.48
N TYR A 153 23.29 32.07 37.87
CA TYR A 153 23.16 33.48 38.23
C TYR A 153 22.69 33.67 39.68
N MET A 154 21.67 32.94 40.11
CA MET A 154 21.15 32.97 41.48
C MET A 154 22.21 32.54 42.49
N LEU A 155 22.94 31.45 42.21
CA LEU A 155 24.05 31.03 43.06
C LEU A 155 25.13 32.10 43.13
N LYS A 156 25.52 32.69 42.00
CA LYS A 156 26.52 33.77 41.98
C LYS A 156 26.07 34.98 42.79
N SER A 157 24.83 35.44 42.59
CA SER A 157 24.24 36.57 43.34
C SER A 157 24.24 36.33 44.85
N LEU A 158 23.86 35.14 45.30
CA LEU A 158 23.86 34.79 46.73
C LEU A 158 25.26 34.80 47.37
N PHE A 159 26.32 34.49 46.60
CA PHE A 159 27.70 34.49 47.09
C PHE A 159 28.43 35.83 46.87
N GLU A 160 28.02 36.63 45.90
CA GLU A 160 28.60 37.94 45.58
C GLU A 160 28.14 39.03 46.57
N ASP A 161 26.91 38.91 47.11
CA ASP A 161 26.34 39.84 48.11
C ASP A 161 27.03 39.82 49.49
N LYS A 162 27.90 38.84 49.78
CA LYS A 162 28.67 38.80 51.04
C LYS A 162 30.07 39.41 50.96
N ARG A 163 30.56 39.85 49.81
CA ARG A 163 31.91 40.47 49.68
C ARG A 163 31.95 42.00 49.81
N LYS A 164 30.80 42.68 49.95
CA LYS A 164 30.74 44.15 50.11
C LYS A 164 30.44 44.63 51.54
N SER A 165 30.75 43.82 52.54
CA SER A 165 30.73 44.22 53.95
C SER A 165 31.96 43.67 54.68
N ARG A 166 33.13 44.26 54.41
CA ARG A 166 34.18 44.34 55.42
C ARG A 166 34.99 45.61 55.18
N THR A 167 34.65 46.60 55.98
CA THR A 167 35.45 47.76 56.36
C THR A 167 36.88 47.37 56.76
#